data_AF-A0A7L5DSP0-F1
#
_entry.id   AF-A0A7L5DSP0-F1
#
_cell.length_a   1.000
_cell.length_b   1.000
_cell.length_c   1.000
_cell.angle_alpha   90.00
_cell.angle_beta   90.00
_cell.angle_gamma   90.00
#
_symmetry.space_group_name_H-M   'P 1'
#
loop_
_entity.id
_entity.type
_entity.pdbx_description
1 polymer ?
#
loop_
_entity_poly.entity_id
_entity_poly.type
_entity_poly.pdbx_seq_one_letter_code
_entity_poly.pdbx_strand_id
1 'polypeptide(L)'
;MEQTVMKQMRWLKVYVVLATVTIVVLLIVLIGRTYGVQKFDEITVERLNIVEADGQLKMVISNQARQHPGLMHNKPLPTRDRPAGLVFFNSAGDECGGLIYDSDKKEASLTFSVDQFRSDQIMQLQYSQELARRSATKHYGLKLWERPDTVTLEQLMQRIDSLKNLNNPTAYQQGIDQMQRQQLLGQERLFVGRNQQEEFGVFIRDQAGKPRIRLYVDKQGETRLELRKASGKVVTF
;
A
#
# COMPACT_ATOMS: atom_id res chain seq x y z
N MET A 1 -24.68 -75.07 16.89
CA MET A 1 -23.70 -74.08 17.39
C MET A 1 -22.67 -73.71 16.33
N GLU A 2 -22.10 -74.65 15.58
CA GLU A 2 -21.10 -74.34 14.53
C GLU A 2 -21.65 -73.54 13.33
N GLN A 3 -22.87 -73.86 12.84
CA GLN A 3 -23.44 -73.16 11.68
C GLN A 3 -23.74 -71.67 11.95
N THR A 4 -24.18 -71.34 13.17
CA THR A 4 -24.41 -69.96 13.61
C THR A 4 -23.10 -69.18 13.70
N VAL A 5 -22.03 -69.82 14.17
CA VAL A 5 -20.68 -69.22 14.24
C VAL A 5 -20.11 -68.99 12.84
N MET A 6 -20.25 -69.93 11.91
CA MET A 6 -19.81 -69.76 10.51
C MET A 6 -20.57 -68.63 9.79
N LYS A 7 -21.87 -68.47 10.07
CA LYS A 7 -22.68 -67.38 9.52
C LYS A 7 -22.24 -66.02 10.07
N GLN A 8 -22.00 -65.92 11.37
CA GLN A 8 -21.48 -64.69 12.01
C GLN A 8 -20.07 -64.34 11.50
N MET A 9 -19.20 -65.33 11.32
CA MET A 9 -17.86 -65.14 10.76
C MET A 9 -17.88 -64.63 9.32
N ARG A 10 -18.82 -65.12 8.49
CA ARG A 10 -19.04 -64.61 7.13
C ARG A 10 -19.49 -63.14 7.14
N TRP A 11 -20.42 -62.78 8.00
CA TRP A 11 -20.86 -61.39 8.17
C TRP A 11 -19.73 -60.48 8.68
N LEU A 12 -18.91 -60.95 9.62
CA LEU A 12 -17.76 -60.20 10.13
C LEU A 12 -16.71 -59.97 9.03
N LYS A 13 -16.42 -60.98 8.20
CA LYS A 13 -15.51 -60.82 7.05
C LYS A 13 -16.04 -59.79 6.04
N VAL A 14 -17.33 -59.84 5.73
CA VAL A 14 -17.97 -58.85 4.84
C VAL A 14 -17.89 -57.45 5.46
N TYR A 15 -18.17 -57.32 6.76
CA TYR A 15 -18.06 -56.06 7.47
C TYR A 15 -16.64 -55.50 7.45
N VAL A 16 -15.62 -56.31 7.75
CA VAL A 16 -14.21 -55.89 7.74
C VAL A 16 -13.80 -55.45 6.34
N VAL A 17 -14.15 -56.20 5.30
CA VAL A 17 -13.84 -55.81 3.91
C VAL A 17 -14.51 -54.47 3.55
N LEU A 18 -15.78 -54.29 3.89
CA LEU A 18 -16.49 -53.04 3.63
C LEU A 18 -15.88 -51.87 4.41
N ALA A 19 -15.54 -52.08 5.69
CA ALA A 19 -14.90 -51.07 6.53
C ALA A 19 -13.52 -50.67 5.98
N THR A 20 -12.70 -51.65 5.60
CA THR A 20 -11.38 -51.40 5.01
C THR A 20 -11.50 -50.66 3.68
N VAL A 21 -12.40 -51.07 2.79
CA VAL A 21 -12.63 -50.36 1.52
C VAL A 21 -13.09 -48.92 1.79
N THR A 22 -13.99 -48.71 2.75
CA THR A 22 -14.45 -47.37 3.12
C THR A 22 -13.29 -46.49 3.62
N ILE A 23 -12.42 -47.02 4.47
CA ILE A 23 -11.24 -46.31 4.98
C ILE A 23 -10.28 -45.98 3.83
N VAL A 24 -10.00 -46.92 2.94
CA VAL A 24 -9.11 -46.69 1.78
C VAL A 24 -9.68 -45.61 0.87
N VAL A 25 -10.98 -45.63 0.58
CA VAL A 25 -11.65 -44.59 -0.21
C VAL A 25 -11.57 -43.22 0.48
N LEU A 26 -11.82 -43.15 1.79
CA LEU A 26 -11.68 -41.91 2.55
C LEU A 26 -10.25 -41.36 2.52
N LEU A 27 -9.24 -42.22 2.63
CA LEU A 27 -7.83 -41.83 2.53
C LEU A 27 -7.49 -41.32 1.13
N ILE A 28 -7.96 -41.97 0.07
CA ILE A 28 -7.76 -41.51 -1.32
C ILE A 28 -8.42 -40.15 -1.54
N VAL A 29 -9.63 -39.91 -1.01
CA VAL A 29 -10.31 -38.60 -1.10
C VAL A 29 -9.58 -37.51 -0.31
N LEU A 30 -9.04 -37.85 0.87
CA LEU A 30 -8.25 -36.94 1.70
C LEU A 30 -6.93 -36.53 1.03
N ILE A 31 -6.22 -37.50 0.44
CA ILE A 31 -4.96 -37.28 -0.27
C ILE A 31 -5.20 -36.64 -1.64
N GLY A 32 -6.31 -36.98 -2.28
CA GLY A 32 -6.73 -36.51 -3.59
C GLY A 32 -7.30 -35.09 -3.61
N ARG A 33 -7.13 -34.29 -2.55
CA ARG A 33 -7.33 -32.83 -2.64
C ARG A 33 -6.32 -32.27 -3.62
N THR A 34 -6.72 -32.20 -4.88
CA THR A 34 -5.91 -31.73 -5.99
C THR A 34 -5.52 -30.27 -5.80
N TYR A 35 -4.23 -29.97 -5.99
CA TYR A 35 -3.67 -28.64 -6.24
C TYR A 35 -4.08 -28.10 -7.62
N GLY A 36 -5.36 -28.19 -7.97
CA GLY A 36 -5.91 -27.65 -9.20
C GLY A 36 -6.28 -26.18 -9.06
N VAL A 37 -6.36 -25.47 -10.18
CA VAL A 37 -6.91 -24.10 -10.22
C VAL A 37 -8.36 -24.13 -9.75
N GLN A 38 -8.63 -23.49 -8.61
CA GLN A 38 -9.99 -23.30 -8.13
C GLN A 38 -10.66 -22.17 -8.93
N LYS A 39 -11.91 -22.42 -9.35
CA LYS A 39 -12.75 -21.41 -9.98
C LYS A 39 -13.86 -21.04 -9.02
N PHE A 40 -14.10 -19.74 -8.88
CA PHE A 40 -15.16 -19.18 -8.06
C PHE A 40 -15.95 -18.22 -8.93
N ASP A 41 -17.26 -18.18 -8.75
CA ASP A 41 -18.10 -17.13 -9.35
C ASP A 41 -17.96 -15.82 -8.56
N GLU A 42 -17.99 -15.90 -7.22
CA GLU A 42 -17.81 -14.77 -6.32
C GLU A 42 -17.07 -15.20 -5.04
N ILE A 43 -16.29 -14.28 -4.45
CA ILE A 43 -15.61 -14.48 -3.18
C ILE A 43 -15.94 -13.29 -2.26
N THR A 44 -16.67 -13.55 -1.17
CA THR A 44 -16.97 -12.56 -0.13
C THR A 44 -16.06 -12.79 1.07
N VAL A 45 -15.03 -11.96 1.21
CA VAL A 45 -14.02 -12.05 2.29
C VAL A 45 -13.60 -10.67 2.77
N GLU A 46 -13.16 -10.58 4.02
CA GLU A 46 -12.58 -9.35 4.58
C GLU A 46 -11.16 -9.09 4.09
N ARG A 47 -10.45 -10.15 3.70
CA ARG A 47 -9.05 -10.10 3.24
C ARG A 47 -8.71 -11.27 2.33
N LEU A 48 -8.00 -10.97 1.25
CA LEU A 48 -7.39 -11.90 0.32
C LEU A 48 -5.86 -11.71 0.33
N ASN A 49 -5.12 -12.81 0.50
CA ASN A 49 -3.65 -12.83 0.40
C ASN A 49 -3.24 -13.54 -0.88
N ILE A 50 -2.34 -12.92 -1.64
CA ILE A 50 -1.61 -13.56 -2.74
C ILE A 50 -0.20 -13.84 -2.24
N VAL A 51 0.22 -15.10 -2.35
CA VAL A 51 1.51 -15.60 -1.85
C VAL A 51 2.26 -16.34 -2.94
N GLU A 52 3.58 -16.39 -2.81
CA GLU A 52 4.45 -17.32 -3.54
C GLU A 52 4.29 -18.76 -3.04
N ALA A 53 4.90 -19.70 -3.76
CA ALA A 53 4.89 -21.12 -3.39
C ALA A 53 5.49 -21.42 -2.02
N ASP A 54 6.42 -20.59 -1.54
CA ASP A 54 7.04 -20.68 -0.22
C ASP A 54 6.24 -19.97 0.89
N GLY A 55 5.11 -19.34 0.54
CA GLY A 55 4.25 -18.58 1.46
C GLY A 55 4.62 -17.11 1.62
N GLN A 56 5.64 -16.59 0.93
CA GLN A 56 5.97 -15.16 0.94
C GLN A 56 4.81 -14.35 0.37
N LEU A 57 4.37 -13.29 1.07
CA LEU A 57 3.32 -12.39 0.57
C LEU A 57 3.80 -11.63 -0.67
N LYS A 58 2.90 -11.45 -1.65
CA LYS A 58 3.07 -10.58 -2.83
C LYS A 58 2.04 -9.48 -2.92
N MET A 59 0.82 -9.78 -2.52
CA MET A 59 -0.25 -8.80 -2.50
C MET A 59 -1.25 -9.12 -1.40
N VAL A 60 -1.78 -8.08 -0.77
CA VAL A 60 -2.90 -8.19 0.18
C VAL A 60 -3.99 -7.25 -0.28
N ILE A 61 -5.22 -7.74 -0.41
CA ILE A 61 -6.42 -6.93 -0.59
C ILE A 61 -7.25 -7.08 0.68
N SER A 62 -7.63 -5.99 1.34
CA SER A 62 -8.39 -6.08 2.59
C SER A 62 -9.20 -4.83 2.92
N ASN A 63 -10.21 -5.02 3.76
CA ASN A 63 -10.88 -3.92 4.46
C ASN A 63 -9.95 -3.23 5.48
N GLN A 64 -10.40 -2.10 6.04
CA GLN A 64 -9.63 -1.33 7.05
C GLN A 64 -9.28 -2.16 8.28
N ALA A 65 -10.24 -2.94 8.81
CA ALA A 65 -10.05 -3.71 10.05
C ALA A 65 -8.99 -4.82 9.93
N ARG A 66 -8.76 -5.36 8.72
CA ARG A 66 -7.81 -6.44 8.47
C ARG A 66 -6.62 -6.04 7.61
N GLN A 67 -6.40 -4.72 7.48
CA GLN A 67 -5.33 -4.18 6.66
C GLN A 67 -3.94 -4.66 7.12
N HIS A 68 -3.06 -4.93 6.16
CA HIS A 68 -1.70 -5.33 6.49
C HIS A 68 -0.91 -4.13 7.05
N PRO A 69 -0.19 -4.27 8.17
CA PRO A 69 0.59 -3.16 8.73
C PRO A 69 1.81 -2.79 7.85
N GLY A 70 2.16 -3.63 6.89
CA GLY A 70 3.37 -3.54 6.07
C GLY A 70 4.49 -4.43 6.56
N LEU A 71 5.47 -4.69 5.71
CA LEU A 71 6.70 -5.42 6.07
C LEU A 71 7.91 -4.58 5.67
N MET A 72 8.95 -4.60 6.49
CA MET A 72 10.26 -4.07 6.13
C MET A 72 11.33 -4.95 6.79
N HIS A 73 12.31 -5.40 6.01
CA HIS A 73 13.30 -6.40 6.39
C HIS A 73 12.67 -7.67 7.00
N ASN A 74 11.56 -8.15 6.39
CA ASN A 74 10.73 -9.25 6.89
C ASN A 74 10.14 -9.04 8.30
N LYS A 75 10.16 -7.81 8.83
CA LYS A 75 9.53 -7.46 10.11
C LYS A 75 8.26 -6.65 9.87
N PRO A 76 7.17 -6.92 10.60
CA PRO A 76 6.00 -6.07 10.59
C PRO A 76 6.35 -4.63 10.96
N LEU A 77 5.86 -3.68 10.17
CA LEU A 77 5.85 -2.28 10.58
C LEU A 77 4.85 -2.08 11.73
N PRO A 78 4.98 -0.99 12.53
CA PRO A 78 4.01 -0.67 13.55
C PRO A 78 2.59 -0.59 12.98
N THR A 79 1.62 -1.13 13.72
CA THR A 79 0.21 -1.02 13.34
C THR A 79 -0.17 0.45 13.25
N ARG A 80 -0.75 0.83 12.11
CA ARG A 80 -1.27 2.17 11.85
C ARG A 80 -2.68 2.04 11.28
N ASP A 81 -3.53 3.01 11.60
CA ASP A 81 -4.86 3.07 11.01
C ASP A 81 -4.71 3.42 9.51
N ARG A 82 -5.19 2.52 8.65
CA ARG A 82 -5.11 2.64 7.19
C ARG A 82 -6.46 2.22 6.60
N PRO A 83 -7.02 2.96 5.63
CA PRO A 83 -8.26 2.54 4.99
C PRO A 83 -8.11 1.20 4.23
N ALA A 84 -9.25 0.71 3.75
CA ALA A 84 -9.28 -0.46 2.87
C ALA A 84 -8.43 -0.24 1.60
N GLY A 85 -7.87 -1.32 1.07
CA GLY A 85 -6.99 -1.20 -0.08
C GLY A 85 -6.18 -2.44 -0.42
N LEU A 86 -5.25 -2.25 -1.35
CA LEU A 86 -4.27 -3.20 -1.82
C LEU A 86 -2.87 -2.80 -1.36
N VAL A 87 -2.07 -3.77 -0.93
CA VAL A 87 -0.66 -3.58 -0.54
C VAL A 87 0.19 -4.56 -1.33
N PHE A 88 1.29 -4.07 -1.93
CA PHE A 88 2.23 -4.87 -2.70
C PHE A 88 3.49 -5.17 -1.90
N PHE A 89 4.07 -6.36 -2.13
CA PHE A 89 5.32 -6.79 -1.52
C PHE A 89 6.32 -7.22 -2.59
N ASN A 90 7.55 -6.77 -2.45
CA ASN A 90 8.64 -7.14 -3.36
C ASN A 90 9.24 -8.52 -3.00
N SER A 91 10.18 -9.01 -3.80
CA SER A 91 10.84 -10.31 -3.56
C SER A 91 11.79 -10.36 -2.36
N ALA A 92 12.17 -9.20 -1.80
CA ALA A 92 12.86 -9.16 -0.52
C ALA A 92 11.89 -9.32 0.67
N GLY A 93 10.57 -9.28 0.43
CA GLY A 93 9.53 -9.38 1.44
C GLY A 93 9.06 -8.03 2.00
N ASP A 94 9.52 -6.91 1.44
CA ASP A 94 9.18 -5.57 1.92
C ASP A 94 7.94 -5.02 1.21
N GLU A 95 7.10 -4.26 1.94
CA GLU A 95 6.04 -3.42 1.35
C GLU A 95 6.68 -2.46 0.33
N CYS A 96 6.12 -2.39 -0.88
CA CYS A 96 6.68 -1.59 -1.97
C CYS A 96 5.63 -0.73 -2.69
N GLY A 97 4.60 -0.31 -1.97
CA GLY A 97 3.49 0.49 -2.48
C GLY A 97 2.14 -0.15 -2.27
N GLY A 98 1.10 0.54 -2.72
CA GLY A 98 -0.27 0.12 -2.52
C GLY A 98 -1.28 1.00 -3.21
N LEU A 99 -2.54 0.57 -3.18
CA LEU A 99 -3.70 1.34 -3.61
C LEU A 99 -4.67 1.46 -2.45
N ILE A 100 -4.94 2.68 -2.01
CA ILE A 100 -6.01 3.01 -1.08
C ILE A 100 -7.02 3.83 -1.86
N TYR A 101 -8.29 3.44 -1.81
CA TYR A 101 -9.37 4.20 -2.43
C TYR A 101 -10.61 4.08 -1.54
N ASP A 102 -11.02 5.21 -0.98
CA ASP A 102 -12.17 5.26 -0.08
C ASP A 102 -12.87 6.61 -0.14
N SER A 103 -14.11 6.64 0.31
CA SER A 103 -14.90 7.86 0.45
C SER A 103 -16.02 7.70 1.46
N ASP A 104 -16.28 8.75 2.22
CA ASP A 104 -17.41 8.85 3.12
C ASP A 104 -18.21 10.15 2.90
N LYS A 105 -19.05 10.53 3.86
CA LYS A 105 -19.87 11.75 3.77
C LYS A 105 -19.04 13.04 3.88
N LYS A 106 -17.80 12.97 4.36
CA LYS A 106 -16.93 14.10 4.69
C LYS A 106 -15.81 14.26 3.66
N GLU A 107 -15.30 13.17 3.13
CA GLU A 107 -14.15 13.17 2.24
C GLU A 107 -14.16 12.03 1.22
N ALA A 108 -13.39 12.20 0.15
CA ALA A 108 -13.08 11.16 -0.80
C ALA A 108 -11.59 11.22 -1.15
N SER A 109 -10.92 10.06 -1.19
CA SER A 109 -9.49 10.01 -1.47
C SER A 109 -9.09 8.76 -2.22
N LEU A 110 -8.07 8.90 -3.08
CA LEU A 110 -7.35 7.79 -3.70
C LEU A 110 -5.87 8.04 -3.57
N THR A 111 -5.12 6.99 -3.28
CA THR A 111 -3.66 6.99 -3.27
C THR A 111 -3.18 5.69 -3.87
N PHE A 112 -2.57 5.76 -5.06
CA PHE A 112 -1.74 4.70 -5.58
C PHE A 112 -0.28 5.11 -5.40
N SER A 113 0.45 4.41 -4.54
CA SER A 113 1.84 4.67 -4.20
C SER A 113 2.77 3.62 -4.79
N VAL A 114 3.93 4.08 -5.23
CA VAL A 114 5.07 3.23 -5.61
C VAL A 114 6.28 3.66 -4.79
N ASP A 115 6.77 2.73 -3.98
CA ASP A 115 7.90 2.97 -3.08
C ASP A 115 9.22 2.70 -3.80
N GLN A 116 10.25 3.48 -3.49
CA GLN A 116 11.61 3.12 -3.84
C GLN A 116 12.04 1.94 -2.98
N PHE A 117 12.86 1.05 -3.53
CA PHE A 117 13.38 -0.10 -2.79
C PHE A 117 14.05 0.33 -1.48
N ARG A 118 13.53 -0.17 -0.34
CA ARG A 118 13.98 0.13 1.04
C ARG A 118 13.90 1.61 1.45
N SER A 119 13.10 2.39 0.74
CA SER A 119 12.87 3.82 0.95
C SER A 119 11.37 4.10 0.84
N ASP A 120 11.00 5.38 0.89
CA ASP A 120 9.61 5.84 0.86
C ASP A 120 9.11 6.04 -0.59
N GLN A 121 7.86 6.52 -0.75
CA GLN A 121 7.25 6.76 -2.06
C GLN A 121 8.13 7.63 -2.98
N ILE A 122 8.36 7.17 -4.22
CA ILE A 122 8.95 7.97 -5.32
C ILE A 122 7.90 8.42 -6.33
N MET A 123 6.76 7.76 -6.38
CA MET A 123 5.66 8.11 -7.29
C MET A 123 4.32 7.89 -6.60
N GLN A 124 3.38 8.80 -6.86
CA GLN A 124 2.02 8.68 -6.37
C GLN A 124 1.02 9.25 -7.37
N LEU A 125 -0.02 8.47 -7.70
CA LEU A 125 -1.26 9.01 -8.24
C LEU A 125 -2.22 9.25 -7.07
N GLN A 126 -2.66 10.48 -6.90
CA GLN A 126 -3.43 10.91 -5.74
C GLN A 126 -4.70 11.66 -6.16
N TYR A 127 -5.73 11.52 -5.33
CA TYR A 127 -6.94 12.32 -5.34
C TYR A 127 -7.35 12.54 -3.89
N SER A 128 -7.77 13.76 -3.57
CA SER A 128 -8.35 14.12 -2.28
C SER A 128 -9.42 15.19 -2.52
N GLN A 129 -10.58 15.01 -1.90
CA GLN A 129 -11.69 15.95 -1.94
C GLN A 129 -12.33 16.07 -0.56
N GLU A 130 -12.43 17.29 -0.04
CA GLU A 130 -13.20 17.59 1.16
C GLU A 130 -14.64 17.95 0.75
N LEU A 131 -15.63 17.26 1.33
CA LEU A 131 -17.06 17.40 1.02
C LEU A 131 -17.81 18.25 2.05
N ALA A 132 -17.27 18.36 3.27
CA ALA A 132 -17.97 19.01 4.39
C ALA A 132 -18.02 20.55 4.32
N ARG A 133 -17.26 21.18 3.42
CA ARG A 133 -17.22 22.65 3.27
C ARG A 133 -18.10 23.09 2.10
N ARG A 134 -18.72 24.28 2.23
CA ARG A 134 -19.52 24.93 1.16
C ARG A 134 -18.78 25.09 -0.17
N SER A 135 -17.45 25.04 -0.15
CA SER A 135 -16.61 24.91 -1.35
C SER A 135 -15.81 23.62 -1.24
N ALA A 136 -16.14 22.63 -2.06
CA ALA A 136 -15.41 21.37 -2.09
C ALA A 136 -14.01 21.61 -2.65
N THR A 137 -12.99 21.51 -1.80
CA THR A 137 -11.59 21.61 -2.25
C THR A 137 -11.19 20.26 -2.84
N LYS A 138 -10.64 20.27 -4.06
CA LYS A 138 -10.16 19.07 -4.75
C LYS A 138 -8.70 19.22 -5.12
N HIS A 139 -7.93 18.19 -4.85
CA HIS A 139 -6.52 18.11 -5.24
C HIS A 139 -6.29 16.73 -5.82
N TYR A 140 -5.76 16.65 -7.04
CA TYR A 140 -5.52 15.36 -7.70
C TYR A 140 -4.45 15.47 -8.77
N GLY A 141 -3.76 14.37 -9.01
CA GLY A 141 -2.72 14.30 -10.02
C GLY A 141 -1.62 13.29 -9.72
N LEU A 142 -0.58 13.35 -10.53
CA LEU A 142 0.66 12.58 -10.37
C LEU A 142 1.70 13.42 -9.62
N LYS A 143 2.35 12.84 -8.61
CA LYS A 143 3.55 13.38 -7.96
C LYS A 143 4.72 12.43 -8.14
N LEU A 144 5.90 13.00 -8.39
CA LEU A 144 7.18 12.29 -8.37
C LEU A 144 8.12 12.95 -7.37
N TRP A 145 8.81 12.12 -6.58
CA TRP A 145 9.81 12.54 -5.61
C TRP A 145 11.19 12.00 -5.99
N GLU A 146 12.21 12.76 -5.64
CA GLU A 146 13.58 12.28 -5.51
C GLU A 146 13.81 11.88 -4.06
N ARG A 147 14.33 10.69 -3.83
CA ARG A 147 14.59 10.13 -2.49
C ARG A 147 16.08 9.74 -2.42
N PRO A 148 16.81 10.11 -1.35
CA PRO A 148 18.22 9.78 -1.25
C PRO A 148 18.43 8.29 -0.95
N ASP A 149 19.44 7.67 -1.58
CA ASP A 149 19.84 6.29 -1.27
C ASP A 149 20.68 6.17 0.01
N THR A 150 21.06 7.31 0.62
CA THR A 150 21.97 7.37 1.77
C THR A 150 21.30 7.09 3.11
N VAL A 151 19.97 7.04 3.16
CA VAL A 151 19.18 6.78 4.37
C VAL A 151 18.04 5.83 4.05
N THR A 152 17.87 4.79 4.87
CA THR A 152 16.74 3.87 4.73
C THR A 152 15.47 4.43 5.38
N LEU A 153 14.31 3.94 4.97
CA LEU A 153 13.04 4.30 5.61
C LEU A 153 13.06 3.99 7.13
N GLU A 154 13.64 2.87 7.54
CA GLU A 154 13.78 2.48 8.94
C GLU A 154 14.59 3.52 9.75
N GLN A 155 15.74 3.95 9.21
CA GLN A 155 16.56 4.97 9.86
C GLN A 155 15.83 6.32 9.95
N LEU A 156 15.04 6.66 8.93
CA LEU A 156 14.23 7.87 8.93
C LEU A 156 13.13 7.80 10.00
N MET A 157 12.42 6.67 10.09
CA MET A 157 11.40 6.44 11.11
C MET A 157 11.99 6.52 12.52
N GLN A 158 13.12 5.88 12.79
CA GLN A 158 13.80 5.93 14.09
C GLN A 158 14.16 7.38 14.49
N ARG A 159 14.63 8.20 13.55
CA ARG A 159 14.93 9.62 13.79
C ARG A 159 13.66 10.40 14.12
N ILE A 160 12.60 10.22 13.33
CA ILE A 160 11.32 10.90 13.54
C ILE A 160 10.71 10.49 14.89
N ASP A 161 10.73 9.21 15.24
CA ASP A 161 10.19 8.71 16.50
C ASP A 161 11.01 9.20 17.70
N SER A 162 12.34 9.29 17.56
CA SER A 162 13.19 9.92 18.58
C SER A 162 12.81 11.38 18.82
N LEU A 163 12.52 12.15 17.75
CA LEU A 163 12.05 13.53 17.86
C LEU A 163 10.66 13.62 18.51
N LYS A 164 9.73 12.74 18.16
CA LYS A 164 8.39 12.68 18.78
C LYS A 164 8.49 12.39 20.28
N ASN A 165 9.35 11.45 20.67
CA ASN A 165 9.54 11.04 22.06
C ASN A 165 10.10 12.15 22.96
N LEU A 166 10.66 13.22 22.40
CA LEU A 166 11.05 14.42 23.16
C LEU A 166 9.84 15.18 23.71
N ASN A 167 8.63 14.96 23.17
CA ASN A 167 7.40 15.68 23.52
C ASN A 167 7.58 17.21 23.48
N ASN A 168 8.43 17.71 22.59
CA ASN A 168 8.78 19.12 22.46
C ASN A 168 8.54 19.58 21.01
N PRO A 169 7.46 20.34 20.74
CA PRO A 169 7.11 20.76 19.38
C PRO A 169 8.20 21.58 18.68
N THR A 170 8.91 22.44 19.41
CA THR A 170 9.98 23.27 18.85
C THR A 170 11.17 22.40 18.43
N ALA A 171 11.61 21.48 19.29
CA ALA A 171 12.71 20.56 18.97
C ALA A 171 12.33 19.62 17.82
N TYR A 172 11.07 19.16 17.80
CA TYR A 172 10.54 18.36 16.70
C TYR A 172 10.62 19.13 15.37
N GLN A 173 10.10 20.35 15.32
CA GLN A 173 10.12 21.17 14.10
C GLN A 173 11.56 21.47 13.64
N GLN A 174 12.45 21.84 14.55
CA GLN A 174 13.86 22.08 14.24
C GLN A 174 14.54 20.83 13.68
N GLY A 175 14.25 19.65 14.23
CA GLY A 175 14.76 18.38 13.74
C GLY A 175 14.26 18.06 12.32
N ILE A 176 12.97 18.24 12.07
CA ILE A 176 12.37 18.06 10.73
C ILE A 176 13.00 19.03 9.71
N ASP A 177 13.13 20.31 10.06
CA ASP A 177 13.76 21.32 9.21
C ASP A 177 15.22 20.97 8.89
N GLN A 178 15.96 20.46 9.88
CA GLN A 178 17.34 20.01 9.68
C GLN A 178 17.40 18.84 8.70
N MET A 179 16.54 17.83 8.86
CA MET A 179 16.47 16.70 7.94
C MET A 179 16.09 17.14 6.52
N GLN A 180 15.18 18.12 6.39
CA GLN A 180 14.82 18.69 5.09
C GLN A 180 15.99 19.43 4.44
N ARG A 181 16.76 20.22 5.21
CA ARG A 181 17.99 20.89 4.72
C ARG A 181 19.06 19.89 4.28
N GLN A 182 19.13 18.75 4.96
CA GLN A 182 19.98 17.61 4.59
C GLN A 182 19.38 16.74 3.47
N GLN A 183 18.19 17.08 2.96
CA GLN A 183 17.46 16.38 1.90
C GLN A 183 17.11 14.92 2.24
N LEU A 184 17.06 14.56 3.52
CA LEU A 184 16.76 13.19 3.98
C LEU A 184 15.29 12.79 3.82
N LEU A 185 14.39 13.77 3.76
CA LEU A 185 12.94 13.55 3.64
C LEU A 185 12.48 13.34 2.19
N GLY A 186 13.39 13.40 1.22
CA GLY A 186 13.02 13.47 -0.19
C GLY A 186 12.51 14.84 -0.61
N GLN A 187 12.43 15.05 -1.92
CA GLN A 187 11.99 16.31 -2.51
C GLN A 187 11.02 16.02 -3.66
N GLU A 188 9.83 16.63 -3.61
CA GLU A 188 8.93 16.62 -4.77
C GLU A 188 9.66 17.27 -5.95
N ARG A 189 9.70 16.58 -7.10
CA ARG A 189 10.34 17.06 -8.33
C ARG A 189 9.34 17.44 -9.40
N LEU A 190 8.23 16.72 -9.45
CA LEU A 190 7.16 16.93 -10.43
C LEU A 190 5.81 16.79 -9.75
N PHE A 191 4.92 17.72 -10.07
CA PHE A 191 3.48 17.54 -9.90
C PHE A 191 2.78 17.82 -11.23
N VAL A 192 1.86 16.95 -11.62
CA VAL A 192 0.97 17.13 -12.77
C VAL A 192 -0.47 16.91 -12.32
N GLY A 193 -1.30 17.94 -12.41
CA GLY A 193 -2.72 17.86 -12.05
C GLY A 193 -3.27 19.16 -11.48
N ARG A 194 -4.35 19.05 -10.72
CA ARG A 194 -5.02 20.17 -10.06
C ARG A 194 -4.51 20.32 -8.62
N ASN A 195 -3.90 21.45 -8.30
CA ASN A 195 -3.46 21.74 -6.94
C ASN A 195 -4.57 22.36 -6.08
N GLN A 196 -4.25 22.62 -4.80
CA GLN A 196 -5.17 23.25 -3.84
C GLN A 196 -5.52 24.71 -4.19
N GLN A 197 -4.69 25.39 -4.97
CA GLN A 197 -4.91 26.73 -5.49
C GLN A 197 -5.81 26.74 -6.73
N GLU A 198 -6.35 25.58 -7.12
CA GLU A 198 -7.19 25.38 -8.31
C GLU A 198 -6.44 25.62 -9.63
N GLU A 199 -5.11 25.53 -9.58
CA GLU A 199 -4.27 25.59 -10.77
C GLU A 199 -4.15 24.18 -11.36
N PHE A 200 -4.42 24.05 -12.66
CA PHE A 200 -4.29 22.79 -13.38
C PHE A 200 -3.07 22.84 -14.30
N GLY A 201 -2.07 21.99 -14.04
CA GLY A 201 -0.87 22.05 -14.86
C GLY A 201 0.29 21.17 -14.42
N VAL A 202 1.48 21.58 -14.85
CA VAL A 202 2.77 20.92 -14.64
C VAL A 202 3.67 21.84 -13.82
N PHE A 203 4.17 21.32 -12.71
CA PHE A 203 4.98 22.05 -11.73
C PHE A 203 6.28 21.28 -11.50
N ILE A 204 7.40 21.88 -11.89
CA ILE A 204 8.74 21.26 -11.79
C ILE A 204 9.55 22.02 -10.74
N ARG A 205 10.17 21.27 -9.85
CA ARG A 205 11.03 21.77 -8.78
C ARG A 205 12.48 21.37 -8.99
N ASP A 206 13.41 22.13 -8.41
CA ASP A 206 14.83 21.78 -8.38
C ASP A 206 15.19 20.77 -7.29
N GLN A 207 16.49 20.48 -7.13
CA GLN A 207 17.02 19.54 -6.12
C GLN A 207 16.72 19.97 -4.68
N ALA A 208 16.43 21.25 -4.44
CA ALA A 208 16.05 21.76 -3.13
C ALA A 208 14.52 21.85 -2.95
N GLY A 209 13.73 21.29 -3.87
CA GLY A 209 12.26 21.34 -3.86
C GLY A 209 11.68 22.71 -4.24
N LYS A 210 12.50 23.65 -4.74
CA LYS A 210 12.05 25.00 -5.10
C LYS A 210 11.42 24.99 -6.51
N PRO A 211 10.22 25.57 -6.70
CA PRO A 211 9.61 25.66 -8.02
C PRO A 211 10.49 26.42 -9.02
N ARG A 212 10.70 25.81 -10.19
CA ARG A 212 11.47 26.38 -11.31
C ARG A 212 10.62 26.61 -12.55
N ILE A 213 9.70 25.70 -12.82
CA ILE A 213 8.80 25.78 -13.97
C ILE A 213 7.38 25.56 -13.47
N ARG A 214 6.47 26.47 -13.83
CA ARG A 214 5.03 26.30 -13.63
C ARG A 214 4.36 26.59 -14.96
N LEU A 215 3.72 25.58 -15.54
CA LEU A 215 2.90 25.70 -16.74
C LEU A 215 1.49 25.25 -16.36
N TYR A 216 0.53 26.17 -16.28
CA TYR A 216 -0.78 25.86 -15.74
C TYR A 216 -1.87 26.79 -16.25
N VAL A 217 -3.11 26.35 -16.11
CA VAL A 217 -4.31 27.19 -16.20
C VAL A 217 -4.70 27.58 -14.79
N ASP A 218 -4.83 28.87 -14.53
CA ASP A 218 -5.24 29.38 -13.21
C ASP A 218 -6.76 29.26 -12.98
N LYS A 219 -7.20 29.60 -11.77
CA LYS A 219 -8.62 29.51 -11.40
C LYS A 219 -9.55 30.42 -12.21
N GLN A 220 -9.00 31.40 -12.94
CA GLN A 220 -9.74 32.27 -13.85
C GLN A 220 -9.78 31.72 -15.28
N GLY A 221 -9.09 30.63 -15.57
CA GLY A 221 -8.98 30.06 -16.91
C GLY A 221 -7.83 30.62 -17.74
N GLU A 222 -6.98 31.48 -17.17
CA GLU A 222 -5.87 32.09 -17.89
C GLU A 222 -4.68 31.14 -17.96
N THR A 223 -4.04 31.06 -19.12
CA THR A 223 -2.83 30.26 -19.32
C THR A 223 -1.62 30.99 -18.74
N ARG A 224 -0.84 30.30 -17.91
CA ARG A 224 0.35 30.84 -17.23
C ARG A 224 1.57 29.98 -17.53
N LEU A 225 2.68 30.63 -17.84
CA LEU A 225 4.02 30.05 -17.86
C LEU A 225 4.93 30.90 -16.99
N GLU A 226 5.42 30.33 -15.90
CA GLU A 226 6.41 30.96 -15.03
C GLU A 226 7.72 30.16 -15.05
N LEU A 227 8.79 30.80 -15.49
CA LEU A 227 10.16 30.31 -15.33
C LEU A 227 10.82 31.09 -14.20
N ARG A 228 11.44 30.40 -13.23
CA ARG A 228 12.02 31.03 -12.03
C ARG A 228 13.52 30.80 -11.93
N LYS A 229 14.28 31.87 -11.72
CA LYS A 229 15.73 31.84 -11.45
C LYS A 229 16.01 31.15 -10.12
N ALA A 230 17.28 30.78 -9.87
CA ALA A 230 17.72 30.18 -8.61
C ALA A 230 17.24 30.96 -7.36
N SER A 231 17.21 32.30 -7.44
CA SER A 231 16.73 33.21 -6.40
C SER A 231 15.21 33.17 -6.13
N GLY A 232 14.43 32.51 -6.99
CA GLY A 232 12.96 32.42 -6.90
C GLY A 232 12.21 33.49 -7.69
N LYS A 233 12.92 34.50 -8.23
CA LYS A 233 12.33 35.54 -9.09
C LYS A 233 11.92 34.96 -10.45
N VAL A 234 10.74 35.37 -10.93
CA VAL A 234 10.25 35.04 -12.27
C VAL A 234 11.15 35.69 -13.31
N VAL A 235 11.42 34.98 -14.40
CA VAL A 235 12.10 35.48 -15.59
C VAL A 235 11.08 36.26 -16.41
N THR A 236 11.33 37.53 -16.64
CA THR A 236 10.60 38.35 -17.61
C THR A 236 11.34 38.28 -18.94
N PHE A 237 10.62 37.99 -20.02
CA PHE A 237 11.13 38.02 -21.39
C PHE A 237 10.69 39.32 -22.07
#